data_AF-A0A1S4FJ32-F1
#
_entry.id   AF-A0A1S4FJ32-F1
#
_cell.length_a   1.000
_cell.length_b   1.000
_cell.length_c   1.000
_cell.angle_alpha   90.00
_cell.angle_beta   90.00
_cell.angle_gamma   90.00
#
_symmetry.space_group_name_H-M   'P 1'
#
loop_
_entity.id
_entity.type
_entity.pdbx_description
1 polymer ?
#
loop_
_entity_poly.entity_id
_entity_poly.type
_entity_poly.pdbx_seq_one_letter_code
_entity_poly.pdbx_strand_id
1 'polypeptide(L)'
;MFQLVVLSALAVIGTLPITRAQNGPEGCVAASCSTFQQINTLYCHANPAWFCQCRPGLGNVWILQVMTCPEPETVFSFRHQVCVHPSMRDEAECDPAGAGDGPDDTDIEDDVDRACELAPCGTFEEINTLTCHPDVKRFCQCRPISTQPEDPNRGLFVAIAMPCAEGTSFSFRQQTCARDELWVDSCPP
;
A
#
# COMPACT_ATOMS: atom_id res chain seq x y z
N MET A 1 -14.07 75.92 3.42
CA MET A 1 -13.60 75.50 4.76
C MET A 1 -13.91 74.01 4.89
N PHE A 2 -12.89 73.15 4.85
CA PHE A 2 -12.84 71.77 5.38
C PHE A 2 -13.78 70.71 4.74
N GLN A 3 -13.41 69.46 4.44
CA GLN A 3 -12.20 68.67 4.67
C GLN A 3 -12.26 67.41 3.76
N LEU A 4 -11.12 66.96 3.22
CA LEU A 4 -10.96 65.59 2.70
C LEU A 4 -11.01 64.59 3.87
N VAL A 5 -11.70 63.47 3.69
CA VAL A 5 -11.44 62.24 4.46
C VAL A 5 -11.25 61.09 3.47
N VAL A 6 -9.99 60.75 3.23
CA VAL A 6 -9.58 59.55 2.49
C VAL A 6 -9.58 58.40 3.49
N LEU A 7 -10.53 57.47 3.36
CA LEU A 7 -10.54 56.22 4.12
C LEU A 7 -9.74 55.17 3.34
N SER A 8 -8.46 55.04 3.68
CA SER A 8 -7.60 53.96 3.22
C SER A 8 -7.94 52.67 3.96
N ALA A 9 -8.68 51.77 3.29
CA ALA A 9 -8.84 50.39 3.75
C ALA A 9 -7.62 49.56 3.29
N LEU A 10 -6.68 49.32 4.20
CA LEU A 10 -5.63 48.32 4.02
C LEU A 10 -6.27 46.93 4.08
N ALA A 11 -6.50 46.32 2.93
CA ALA A 11 -6.81 44.91 2.84
C ALA A 11 -5.55 44.11 3.19
N VAL A 12 -5.51 43.54 4.39
CA VAL A 12 -4.50 42.54 4.77
C VAL A 12 -4.83 41.28 3.97
N ILE A 13 -4.13 41.08 2.85
CA ILE A 13 -4.17 39.83 2.09
C ILE A 13 -3.39 38.81 2.93
N GLY A 14 -4.07 38.17 3.87
CA GLY A 14 -3.56 36.98 4.53
C GLY A 14 -3.42 35.88 3.49
N THR A 15 -2.18 35.60 3.07
CA THR A 15 -1.87 34.41 2.27
C THR A 15 -2.06 33.19 3.17
N LEU A 16 -3.27 32.65 3.17
CA LEU A 16 -3.48 31.27 3.62
C LEU A 16 -2.68 30.38 2.65
N PRO A 17 -1.76 29.53 3.13
CA PRO A 17 -1.18 28.50 2.28
C PRO A 17 -2.32 27.56 1.89
N ILE A 18 -2.77 27.67 0.63
CA ILE A 18 -3.60 26.64 0.02
C ILE A 18 -2.67 25.44 -0.14
N THR A 19 -2.73 24.50 0.80
CA THR A 19 -2.21 23.15 0.60
C THR A 19 -3.00 22.54 -0.54
N ARG A 20 -2.47 22.68 -1.75
CA ARG A 20 -2.95 21.99 -2.94
C ARG A 20 -2.79 20.50 -2.64
N ALA A 21 -3.90 19.76 -2.56
CA ALA A 21 -3.85 18.31 -2.67
C ALA A 21 -3.21 18.01 -4.03
N GLN A 22 -1.92 17.66 -4.01
CA GLN A 22 -1.15 17.29 -5.19
C GLN A 22 -1.70 15.93 -5.61
N ASN A 23 -2.64 15.91 -6.54
CA ASN A 23 -3.23 14.68 -7.08
C ASN A 23 -2.44 14.15 -8.29
N GLY A 24 -1.23 14.67 -8.52
CA GLY A 24 -0.34 14.29 -9.59
C GLY A 24 0.90 13.54 -9.10
N PRO A 25 1.77 13.10 -10.02
CA PRO A 25 2.95 12.29 -9.72
C PRO A 25 3.93 12.96 -8.75
N GLU A 26 3.86 14.28 -8.60
CA GLU A 26 4.64 15.04 -7.63
C GLU A 26 4.35 14.68 -6.17
N GLY A 27 3.19 14.05 -5.90
CA GLY A 27 2.86 13.51 -4.59
C GLY A 27 3.49 12.14 -4.31
N CYS A 28 4.09 11.47 -5.29
CA CYS A 28 4.68 10.15 -5.10
C CYS A 28 6.02 10.24 -4.36
N VAL A 29 6.09 9.59 -3.20
CA VAL A 29 7.27 9.63 -2.33
C VAL A 29 8.27 8.56 -2.80
N ALA A 30 9.52 8.97 -3.04
CA ALA A 30 10.64 8.08 -3.38
C ALA A 30 10.43 7.15 -4.60
N ALA A 31 9.46 7.46 -5.46
CA ALA A 31 9.06 6.55 -6.53
C ALA A 31 10.01 6.58 -7.72
N SER A 32 10.32 5.39 -8.25
CA SER A 32 11.11 5.22 -9.48
C SER A 32 10.50 4.10 -10.33
N CYS A 33 10.72 4.12 -11.63
CA CYS A 33 10.28 3.09 -12.57
C CYS A 33 11.42 2.59 -13.48
N SER A 34 12.68 2.69 -13.02
CA SER A 34 13.85 2.38 -13.84
C SER A 34 14.29 0.92 -13.74
N THR A 35 14.08 0.28 -12.60
CA THR A 35 14.39 -1.14 -12.40
C THR A 35 13.12 -1.98 -12.31
N PHE A 36 13.27 -3.29 -12.55
CA PHE A 36 12.16 -4.23 -12.45
C PHE A 36 11.52 -4.24 -11.06
N GLN A 37 12.34 -4.26 -10.00
CA GLN A 37 11.85 -4.19 -8.61
C GLN A 37 10.99 -2.94 -8.43
N GLN A 38 11.54 -1.80 -8.85
CA GLN A 38 10.85 -0.52 -8.76
C GLN A 38 9.56 -0.44 -9.56
N ILE A 39 9.47 -1.12 -10.71
CA ILE A 39 8.27 -1.18 -11.53
C ILE A 39 7.13 -1.95 -10.83
N ASN A 40 7.47 -2.98 -10.04
CA ASN A 40 6.51 -3.83 -9.36
C ASN A 40 6.20 -3.38 -7.92
N THR A 41 6.90 -2.36 -7.44
CA THR A 41 6.60 -1.71 -6.17
C THR A 41 5.50 -0.68 -6.34
N LEU A 42 4.48 -0.74 -5.48
CA LEU A 42 3.54 0.35 -5.26
C LEU A 42 4.16 1.32 -4.26
N TYR A 43 4.12 2.61 -4.59
CA TYR A 43 4.73 3.66 -3.78
C TYR A 43 3.68 4.50 -3.05
N CYS A 44 4.10 5.03 -1.90
CA CYS A 44 3.32 6.02 -1.18
C CYS A 44 3.04 7.25 -2.05
N HIS A 45 1.84 7.78 -1.89
CA HIS A 45 1.48 9.11 -2.32
C HIS A 45 1.25 9.99 -1.08
N ALA A 46 1.52 11.29 -1.18
CA ALA A 46 1.35 12.25 -0.09
C ALA A 46 -0.08 12.27 0.48
N ASN A 47 -1.07 11.92 -0.34
CA ASN A 47 -2.42 11.60 0.09
C ASN A 47 -2.55 10.08 0.33
N PRO A 48 -2.85 9.61 1.56
CA PRO A 48 -2.91 8.19 1.90
C PRO A 48 -4.06 7.44 1.24
N ALA A 49 -5.11 8.11 0.74
CA ALA A 49 -6.16 7.46 -0.05
C ALA A 49 -5.72 7.13 -1.49
N TRP A 50 -4.47 7.44 -1.84
CA TRP A 50 -3.90 7.34 -3.18
C TRP A 50 -2.57 6.58 -3.09
N PHE A 51 -2.13 5.98 -4.17
CA PHE A 51 -0.84 5.32 -4.30
C PHE A 51 -0.28 5.51 -5.70
N CYS A 52 1.02 5.28 -5.87
CA CYS A 52 1.66 5.39 -7.16
C CYS A 52 2.11 4.03 -7.69
N GLN A 53 1.88 3.80 -8.98
CA GLN A 53 2.20 2.55 -9.66
C GLN A 53 2.89 2.85 -10.98
N CYS A 54 3.99 2.15 -11.28
CA CYS A 54 4.58 2.17 -12.61
C CYS A 54 3.71 1.38 -13.59
N ARG A 55 3.35 1.99 -14.73
CA ARG A 55 2.56 1.35 -15.78
C ARG A 55 3.21 1.52 -17.16
N PRO A 56 2.97 0.60 -18.11
CA PRO A 56 3.52 0.72 -19.45
C PRO A 56 3.01 1.99 -20.15
N GLY A 57 3.93 2.80 -20.65
CA GLY A 57 3.68 3.96 -21.49
C GLY A 57 3.98 3.71 -22.96
N LEU A 58 3.99 4.79 -23.75
CA LEU A 58 4.39 4.72 -25.15
C LEU A 58 5.90 4.49 -25.27
N GLY A 59 6.31 3.63 -26.21
CA GLY A 59 7.73 3.44 -26.55
C GLY A 59 8.52 2.53 -25.59
N ASN A 60 7.88 1.54 -24.96
CA ASN A 60 8.51 0.61 -24.00
C ASN A 60 9.07 1.29 -22.74
N VAL A 61 8.55 2.47 -22.39
CA VAL A 61 8.92 3.20 -21.17
C VAL A 61 7.87 2.91 -20.08
N TRP A 62 8.31 2.82 -18.82
CA TRP A 62 7.43 2.75 -17.66
C TRP A 62 7.18 4.15 -17.11
N ILE A 63 5.91 4.48 -16.89
CA ILE A 63 5.46 5.78 -16.44
C ILE A 63 4.82 5.64 -15.07
N LEU A 64 5.21 6.49 -14.12
CA LEU A 64 4.59 6.56 -12.82
C LEU A 64 3.18 7.15 -12.94
N GLN A 65 2.18 6.40 -12.48
CA GLN A 65 0.77 6.81 -12.48
C GLN A 65 0.24 6.83 -11.06
N VAL A 66 -0.64 7.78 -10.79
CA VAL A 66 -1.31 7.91 -9.49
C VAL A 66 -2.67 7.22 -9.56
N MET A 67 -2.94 6.39 -8.56
CA MET A 67 -4.11 5.53 -8.46
C MET A 67 -4.84 5.82 -7.14
N THR A 68 -6.16 5.72 -7.13
CA THR A 68 -6.95 5.85 -5.91
C THR A 68 -7.14 4.49 -5.25
N CYS A 69 -7.18 4.47 -3.93
CA CYS A 69 -7.64 3.31 -3.18
C CYS A 69 -9.17 3.14 -3.33
N PRO A 70 -9.70 1.90 -3.25
CA PRO A 70 -11.13 1.66 -3.33
C PRO A 70 -11.93 2.35 -2.21
N GLU A 71 -13.11 2.84 -2.56
CA GLU A 71 -14.10 3.32 -1.59
C GLU A 71 -14.91 2.15 -0.99
N PRO A 72 -15.42 2.26 0.25
CA PRO A 72 -15.21 3.37 1.19
C PRO A 72 -13.92 3.23 2.03
N GLU A 73 -13.27 4.37 2.25
CA GLU A 73 -12.27 4.63 3.31
C GLU A 73 -11.05 3.70 3.39
N THR A 74 -10.58 3.10 2.30
CA THR A 74 -9.27 2.41 2.33
C THR A 74 -8.11 3.36 2.06
N VAL A 75 -6.95 3.06 2.64
CA VAL A 75 -5.71 3.84 2.52
C VAL A 75 -4.57 2.93 2.09
N PHE A 76 -3.61 3.46 1.34
CA PHE A 76 -2.47 2.68 0.88
C PHE A 76 -1.50 2.41 2.02
N SER A 77 -1.08 1.16 2.13
CA SER A 77 0.01 0.73 3.00
C SER A 77 1.19 0.25 2.17
N PHE A 78 2.35 0.89 2.33
CA PHE A 78 3.58 0.48 1.66
C PHE A 78 4.08 -0.86 2.17
N ARG A 79 4.00 -1.12 3.48
CA ARG A 79 4.40 -2.40 4.08
C ARG A 79 3.68 -3.59 3.44
N HIS A 80 2.36 -3.47 3.30
CA HIS A 80 1.49 -4.51 2.72
C HIS A 80 1.35 -4.45 1.19
N GLN A 81 1.92 -3.42 0.53
CA GLN A 81 1.82 -3.19 -0.91
C GLN A 81 0.37 -3.27 -1.45
N VAL A 82 -0.60 -2.72 -0.71
CA VAL A 82 -2.03 -2.75 -1.05
C VAL A 82 -2.81 -1.67 -0.28
N CYS A 83 -4.03 -1.37 -0.73
CA CYS A 83 -4.97 -0.58 0.05
C CYS A 83 -5.56 -1.42 1.18
N VAL A 84 -5.52 -0.87 2.39
CA VAL A 84 -5.93 -1.50 3.65
C VAL A 84 -6.92 -0.58 4.39
N HIS A 85 -7.58 -1.11 5.41
CA HIS A 85 -8.35 -0.29 6.36
C HIS A 85 -7.41 0.70 7.10
N PRO A 86 -7.84 1.93 7.43
CA PRO A 86 -6.98 2.93 8.06
C PRO A 86 -6.32 2.49 9.36
N SER A 87 -6.99 1.65 10.16
CA SER A 87 -6.42 1.10 11.40
C SER A 87 -5.24 0.14 11.21
N MET A 88 -5.00 -0.35 9.97
CA MET A 88 -3.86 -1.21 9.64
C MET A 88 -2.68 -0.45 9.03
N ARG A 89 -2.84 0.86 8.78
CA ARG A 89 -1.81 1.67 8.15
C ARG A 89 -0.83 2.19 9.21
N ASP A 90 0.46 2.00 8.96
CA ASP A 90 1.52 2.59 9.76
C ASP A 90 1.80 4.00 9.25
N GLU A 91 1.62 5.03 10.08
CA GLU A 91 1.80 6.42 9.64
C GLU A 91 3.24 6.74 9.22
N ALA A 92 4.22 5.99 9.74
CA ALA A 92 5.65 6.20 9.47
C ALA A 92 6.13 5.60 8.13
N GLU A 93 5.35 4.71 7.51
CA GLU A 93 5.80 3.96 6.33
C GLU A 93 5.97 4.81 5.05
N CYS A 94 5.52 6.08 5.08
CA CYS A 94 5.54 6.99 3.93
C CYS A 94 6.31 8.30 4.18
N ASP A 95 7.15 8.36 5.21
CA ASP A 95 7.88 9.58 5.57
C ASP A 95 9.02 9.86 4.56
N PRO A 96 9.07 11.05 3.91
CA PRO A 96 10.09 11.39 2.92
C PRO A 96 11.50 11.54 3.53
N ALA A 97 11.61 11.64 4.86
CA ALA A 97 12.88 11.62 5.57
C ALA A 97 13.46 10.19 5.73
N GLY A 98 12.63 9.15 5.53
CA GLY A 98 13.04 7.74 5.44
C GLY A 98 13.24 7.25 4.01
N ALA A 99 13.02 8.12 3.00
CA ALA A 99 13.30 7.87 1.58
C ALA A 99 14.81 7.97 1.30
N GLY A 100 15.59 7.17 2.02
CA GLY A 100 17.03 7.31 2.05
C GLY A 100 17.78 6.04 2.37
N ASP A 101 17.12 4.88 2.44
CA ASP A 101 17.77 3.58 2.31
C ASP A 101 16.76 2.69 1.60
N GLY A 102 17.10 2.21 0.40
CA GLY A 102 16.50 0.95 -0.07
C GLY A 102 16.74 -0.11 1.01
N PRO A 103 15.95 -1.18 1.08
CA PRO A 103 15.99 -2.13 2.21
C PRO A 103 17.43 -2.39 2.62
N ASP A 104 17.83 -1.77 3.74
CA ASP A 104 19.10 -2.04 4.38
C ASP A 104 18.93 -3.46 4.88
N ASP A 105 19.59 -4.40 4.21
CA ASP A 105 19.59 -5.83 4.45
C ASP A 105 20.17 -6.19 5.84
N THR A 106 20.23 -5.26 6.78
CA THR A 106 20.85 -5.47 8.09
C THR A 106 19.91 -5.47 9.30
N ASP A 107 18.60 -5.29 9.11
CA ASP A 107 17.59 -5.51 10.17
C ASP A 107 16.54 -6.60 9.82
N ILE A 108 16.91 -7.62 9.02
CA ILE A 108 16.13 -8.88 8.96
C ILE A 108 16.57 -9.77 10.13
N GLU A 109 16.35 -9.31 11.35
CA GLU A 109 16.17 -10.22 12.47
C GLU A 109 14.72 -10.09 12.95
N ASP A 110 13.97 -11.18 12.76
CA ASP A 110 12.92 -11.62 13.68
C ASP A 110 11.46 -11.16 13.44
N ASP A 111 10.93 -11.33 12.22
CA ASP A 111 9.47 -11.52 12.05
C ASP A 111 9.07 -12.20 10.72
N VAL A 112 9.89 -13.15 10.23
CA VAL A 112 9.41 -14.07 9.18
C VAL A 112 8.37 -14.95 9.84
N ASP A 113 7.10 -14.60 9.68
CA ASP A 113 5.97 -15.36 10.20
C ASP A 113 5.92 -16.74 9.52
N ARG A 114 6.68 -17.69 10.09
CA ARG A 114 6.91 -19.02 9.52
C ARG A 114 5.63 -19.82 9.34
N ALA A 115 4.54 -19.38 9.97
CA ALA A 115 3.22 -19.96 9.77
C ALA A 115 2.77 -19.96 8.31
N CYS A 116 3.23 -19.00 7.49
CA CYS A 116 2.92 -18.97 6.06
C CYS A 116 3.87 -19.78 5.18
N GLU A 117 4.99 -20.30 5.71
CA GLU A 117 5.94 -21.09 4.90
C GLU A 117 5.32 -22.37 4.33
N LEU A 118 4.27 -22.89 4.98
CA LEU A 118 3.57 -24.10 4.56
C LEU A 118 2.49 -23.83 3.50
N ALA A 119 2.15 -22.57 3.23
CA ALA A 119 1.15 -22.25 2.24
C ALA A 119 1.70 -22.54 0.83
N PRO A 120 1.02 -23.41 0.05
CA PRO A 120 1.50 -23.77 -1.27
C PRO A 120 1.28 -22.59 -2.21
N CYS A 121 2.31 -22.23 -2.98
CA CYS A 121 2.28 -21.15 -3.96
C CYS A 121 2.83 -21.61 -5.32
N GLY A 122 2.69 -22.91 -5.65
CA GLY A 122 3.28 -23.53 -6.84
C GLY A 122 2.34 -23.55 -8.04
N THR A 123 1.02 -23.55 -7.82
CA THR A 123 0.02 -23.59 -8.89
C THR A 123 -0.83 -22.32 -8.93
N PHE A 124 -1.49 -22.07 -10.07
CA PHE A 124 -2.39 -20.92 -10.20
C PHE A 124 -3.56 -20.98 -9.20
N GLU A 125 -4.09 -22.17 -8.92
CA GLU A 125 -5.17 -22.35 -7.94
C GLU A 125 -4.70 -21.99 -6.53
N GLU A 126 -3.52 -22.49 -6.16
CA GLU A 126 -2.85 -22.21 -4.90
C GLU A 126 -2.57 -20.71 -4.71
N ILE A 127 -2.03 -20.05 -5.75
CA ILE A 127 -1.72 -18.62 -5.72
C ILE A 127 -2.95 -17.75 -5.45
N ASN A 128 -4.11 -18.17 -5.95
CA ASN A 128 -5.37 -17.42 -5.79
C ASN A 128 -6.19 -17.84 -4.56
N THR A 129 -5.66 -18.77 -3.75
CA THR A 129 -6.33 -19.26 -2.53
C THR A 129 -5.63 -18.70 -1.30
N LEU A 130 -6.37 -17.92 -0.51
CA LEU A 130 -5.92 -17.46 0.81
C LEU A 130 -5.92 -18.65 1.78
N THR A 131 -4.84 -18.82 2.53
CA THR A 131 -4.65 -19.94 3.45
C THR A 131 -4.71 -19.48 4.91
N CYS A 132 -5.06 -20.41 5.79
CA CYS A 132 -5.21 -20.12 7.21
C CYS A 132 -3.87 -19.83 7.87
N HIS A 133 -3.91 -18.84 8.75
CA HIS A 133 -2.84 -18.54 9.68
C HIS A 133 -3.24 -19.00 11.09
N PRO A 134 -2.31 -19.45 11.96
CA PRO A 134 -2.61 -19.84 13.34
C PRO A 134 -3.26 -18.72 14.17
N ASP A 135 -2.88 -17.48 13.91
CA ASP A 135 -3.62 -16.30 14.37
C ASP A 135 -4.78 -16.02 13.40
N VAL A 136 -6.01 -16.14 13.90
CA VAL A 136 -7.26 -15.88 13.16
C VAL A 136 -7.41 -14.43 12.70
N LYS A 137 -6.61 -13.50 13.26
CA LYS A 137 -6.52 -12.11 12.81
C LYS A 137 -5.60 -11.92 11.61
N ARG A 138 -5.02 -13.00 11.09
CA ARG A 138 -4.16 -12.99 9.90
C ARG A 138 -4.59 -14.09 8.93
N PHE A 139 -4.07 -14.01 7.72
CA PHE A 139 -4.16 -15.04 6.71
C PHE A 139 -2.89 -15.04 5.85
N CYS A 140 -2.63 -16.14 5.16
CA CYS A 140 -1.48 -16.24 4.29
C CYS A 140 -1.91 -16.03 2.83
N GLN A 141 -1.15 -15.21 2.11
CA GLN A 141 -1.41 -14.89 0.70
C GLN A 141 -0.14 -15.04 -0.13
N CYS A 142 -0.23 -15.78 -1.23
CA CYS A 142 0.86 -15.88 -2.21
C CYS A 142 1.03 -14.54 -2.93
N ARG A 143 2.25 -14.00 -2.88
CA ARG A 143 2.65 -12.80 -3.62
C ARG A 143 3.81 -13.12 -4.55
N PRO A 144 3.85 -12.52 -5.75
CA PRO A 144 4.95 -12.72 -6.66
C PRO A 144 6.22 -12.11 -6.06
N ILE A 145 7.30 -12.90 -6.03
CA ILE A 145 8.65 -12.39 -5.81
C ILE A 145 9.43 -12.51 -7.11
N SER A 146 10.05 -11.40 -7.51
CA SER A 146 10.84 -11.36 -8.74
C SER A 146 12.06 -12.26 -8.60
N THR A 147 12.23 -13.19 -9.53
CA THR A 147 13.48 -13.96 -9.65
C THR A 147 14.13 -13.84 -11.04
N GLN A 148 13.43 -13.26 -12.03
CA GLN A 148 13.93 -13.09 -13.40
C GLN A 148 13.51 -11.72 -13.98
N PRO A 149 14.46 -10.90 -14.49
CA PRO A 149 14.18 -9.58 -15.08
C PRO A 149 13.33 -9.60 -16.36
N GLU A 150 13.41 -10.67 -17.15
CA GLU A 150 12.81 -10.79 -18.49
C GLU A 150 11.38 -11.37 -18.52
N ASP A 151 10.89 -11.96 -17.43
CA ASP A 151 9.54 -12.53 -17.34
C ASP A 151 8.93 -12.29 -15.93
N PRO A 152 8.24 -11.14 -15.74
CA PRO A 152 7.74 -10.67 -14.43
C PRO A 152 6.84 -11.65 -13.68
N ASN A 153 6.08 -12.44 -14.44
CA ASN A 153 5.10 -13.38 -13.90
C ASN A 153 5.69 -14.79 -13.76
N ARG A 154 6.91 -15.00 -14.27
CA ARG A 154 7.73 -16.18 -14.04
C ARG A 154 8.64 -15.93 -12.84
N GLY A 155 8.00 -15.56 -11.74
CA GLY A 155 8.60 -15.42 -10.42
C GLY A 155 8.24 -16.62 -9.55
N LEU A 156 9.03 -16.82 -8.50
CA LEU A 156 8.60 -17.66 -7.39
C LEU A 156 7.44 -16.92 -6.72
N PHE A 157 6.37 -17.61 -6.33
CA PHE A 157 5.37 -17.02 -5.44
C PHE A 157 5.70 -17.47 -4.03
N VAL A 158 5.67 -16.53 -3.08
CA VAL A 158 5.90 -16.81 -1.68
C VAL A 158 4.70 -16.33 -0.88
N ALA A 159 4.27 -17.15 0.05
CA ALA A 159 3.21 -16.79 0.96
C ALA A 159 3.74 -15.85 2.04
N ILE A 160 3.01 -14.76 2.25
CA ILE A 160 3.27 -13.80 3.30
C ILE A 160 2.04 -13.69 4.21
N ALA A 161 2.26 -13.39 5.49
CA ALA A 161 1.19 -13.13 6.43
C ALA A 161 0.58 -11.74 6.16
N MET A 162 -0.75 -11.70 6.09
CA MET A 162 -1.54 -10.51 5.86
C MET A 162 -2.51 -10.32 7.03
N PRO A 163 -2.64 -9.12 7.61
CA PRO A 163 -3.59 -8.87 8.68
C PRO A 163 -5.02 -8.75 8.15
N CYS A 164 -5.97 -9.16 8.97
CA CYS A 164 -7.35 -8.75 8.89
C CYS A 164 -7.55 -7.37 9.55
N ALA A 165 -8.58 -6.65 9.12
CA ALA A 165 -8.97 -5.39 9.76
C ALA A 165 -9.41 -5.63 11.22
N GLU A 166 -9.33 -4.59 12.04
CA GLU A 166 -9.81 -4.63 13.42
C GLU A 166 -11.29 -5.06 13.48
N GLY A 167 -11.63 -5.92 14.46
CA GLY A 167 -12.97 -6.49 14.59
C GLY A 167 -13.34 -7.54 13.52
N THR A 168 -12.37 -7.99 12.73
CA THR A 168 -12.56 -9.07 11.74
C THR A 168 -11.57 -10.21 11.95
N SER A 169 -11.95 -11.40 11.47
CA SER A 169 -11.16 -12.63 11.53
C SER A 169 -11.26 -13.37 10.19
N PHE A 170 -10.18 -14.05 9.78
CA PHE A 170 -10.11 -14.70 8.47
C PHE A 170 -11.04 -15.91 8.36
N SER A 171 -11.88 -15.95 7.33
CA SER A 171 -12.71 -17.10 7.00
C SER A 171 -12.21 -17.76 5.71
N PHE A 172 -11.59 -18.94 5.85
CA PHE A 172 -11.15 -19.74 4.70
C PHE A 172 -12.32 -20.14 3.79
N ARG A 173 -13.50 -20.43 4.35
CA ARG A 173 -14.69 -20.74 3.54
C ARG A 173 -15.11 -19.56 2.65
N GLN A 174 -14.99 -18.33 3.14
CA GLN A 174 -15.39 -17.13 2.40
C GLN A 174 -14.22 -16.50 1.64
N GLN A 175 -12.99 -16.99 1.84
CA GLN A 175 -11.75 -16.45 1.28
C GLN A 175 -11.61 -14.94 1.55
N THR A 176 -11.98 -14.50 2.76
CA THR A 176 -11.94 -13.09 3.17
C THR A 176 -12.00 -12.96 4.70
N CYS A 177 -11.71 -11.76 5.23
CA CYS A 177 -11.92 -11.43 6.63
C CYS A 177 -13.41 -11.12 6.88
N ALA A 178 -14.02 -11.83 7.83
CA ALA A 178 -15.41 -11.65 8.25
C ALA A 178 -15.45 -10.95 9.62
N ARG A 179 -16.51 -10.18 9.89
CA ARG A 179 -16.73 -9.56 11.21
C ARG A 179 -16.78 -10.63 12.30
N ASP A 180 -16.16 -10.35 13.43
CA ASP A 180 -16.01 -11.31 14.53
C ASP A 180 -17.35 -11.86 15.04
N GLU A 181 -18.39 -11.04 15.05
CA GLU A 181 -19.74 -11.44 15.50
C GLU A 181 -20.39 -12.53 14.64
N LEU A 182 -19.95 -12.63 13.38
CA LEU A 182 -20.45 -13.55 12.36
C LEU A 182 -19.41 -14.60 11.98
N TRP A 183 -18.22 -14.53 12.58
CA TRP A 183 -17.11 -15.38 12.23
C TRP A 183 -17.30 -16.77 12.84
N VAL A 184 -17.06 -17.78 12.02
CA VAL A 184 -17.01 -19.18 12.44
C VAL A 184 -15.73 -19.74 11.87
N ASP A 185 -14.99 -20.46 12.70
CA ASP A 185 -13.79 -21.14 12.25
C ASP A 185 -14.12 -22.05 11.07
N SER A 186 -13.37 -21.85 10.00
CA SER A 186 -13.53 -22.54 8.73
C SER A 186 -12.20 -23.06 8.20
N CYS A 187 -11.15 -22.96 9.01
CA CYS A 187 -9.86 -23.53 8.69
C CYS A 187 -9.93 -25.06 8.73
N PRO A 188 -9.30 -25.75 7.79
CA PRO A 188 -9.18 -27.20 7.85
C PRO A 188 -8.39 -27.61 9.11
N PRO A 189 -8.76 -28.74 9.74
CA PRO A 189 -8.11 -29.24 10.96
C PRO A 189 -6.69 -29.77 10.72
#